data_AF-A0AA35Q0M7-F1
#
_entry.id   AF-A0AA35Q0M7-F1
#
_cell.length_a   1.000
_cell.length_b   1.000
_cell.length_c   1.000
_cell.angle_alpha   90.00
_cell.angle_beta   90.00
_cell.angle_gamma   90.00
#
_symmetry.space_group_name_H-M   'P 1'
#
loop_
_entity.id
_entity.type
_entity.pdbx_description
1 polymer ?
#
loop_
_entity_poly.entity_id
_entity_poly.type
_entity_poly.pdbx_seq_one_letter_code
_entity_poly.pdbx_strand_id
1 'polypeptide(L)'
;MLDKTLRIISDLAGIDVVPVFDYDIAHVNVSGPSVPGLSPLPEDRVSKPAQKTNTEKPRAEDKNDSIISWHNDSYAFVCVTMLSDCTGMVGGETALRTADGNVIKGYAVVLQGRYIDHQALLTLGSTERVSMVTAFRARSSGVRDDTNLKLVRPISNIDELYNEYAQYRFGMLEDRFRRRRERVDQSILSKAPFDVKETRSFIREQIEFLEQMEEQIKEEDDCKKLYNGS
;
A
#
# COMPACT_ATOMS: atom_id res chain seq x y z
N MET A 1 -16.62 3.68 20.44
CA MET A 1 -15.96 4.94 20.04
C MET A 1 -14.93 4.58 19.00
N LEU A 2 -15.08 5.01 17.75
CA LEU A 2 -13.98 4.93 16.78
C LEU A 2 -12.87 5.86 17.28
N ASP A 3 -11.64 5.37 17.31
CA ASP A 3 -10.45 6.14 17.63
C ASP A 3 -10.40 7.43 16.77
N LYS A 4 -10.09 8.57 17.40
CA LYS A 4 -10.03 9.88 16.74
C LYS A 4 -9.09 9.85 15.53
N THR A 5 -8.00 9.07 15.61
CA THR A 5 -7.04 8.88 14.53
C THR A 5 -7.69 8.22 13.33
N LEU A 6 -8.35 7.07 13.53
CA LEU A 6 -8.98 6.32 12.44
C LEU A 6 -10.09 7.12 11.73
N ARG A 7 -10.80 7.98 12.48
CA ARG A 7 -11.77 8.91 11.88
C ARG A 7 -11.08 9.90 10.94
N ILE A 8 -9.98 10.53 11.37
CA ILE A 8 -9.23 11.47 10.52
C ILE A 8 -8.70 10.76 9.26
N ILE A 9 -8.15 9.55 9.41
CA ILE A 9 -7.68 8.77 8.26
C ILE A 9 -8.82 8.46 7.30
N SER A 10 -9.99 8.07 7.80
CA SER A 10 -11.18 7.81 6.97
C SER A 10 -11.66 9.06 6.23
N ASP A 11 -11.68 10.21 6.93
CA ASP A 11 -12.07 11.49 6.34
C ASP A 11 -11.10 11.89 5.21
N LEU A 12 -9.79 11.70 5.40
CA LEU A 12 -8.76 11.96 4.39
C LEU A 12 -8.81 10.97 3.22
N ALA A 13 -9.09 9.69 3.49
CA ALA A 13 -9.25 8.66 2.46
C ALA A 13 -10.54 8.82 1.65
N GLY A 14 -11.50 9.61 2.13
CA GLY A 14 -12.82 9.78 1.53
C GLY A 14 -13.75 8.58 1.70
N ILE A 15 -13.37 7.61 2.53
CA ILE A 15 -14.14 6.40 2.82
C ILE A 15 -13.80 5.87 4.21
N ASP A 16 -14.75 5.21 4.87
CA ASP A 16 -14.51 4.53 6.14
C ASP A 16 -13.52 3.36 5.96
N VAL A 17 -12.36 3.50 6.58
CA VAL A 17 -11.28 2.52 6.53
C VAL A 17 -11.01 1.89 7.89
N VAL A 18 -10.39 0.72 7.84
CA VAL A 18 -9.84 -0.03 8.99
C VAL A 18 -8.44 -0.47 8.66
N PRO A 19 -7.56 -0.70 9.67
CA PRO A 19 -6.32 -1.43 9.44
C PRO A 19 -6.58 -2.72 8.66
N VAL A 20 -5.69 -3.06 7.74
CA VAL A 20 -5.85 -4.24 6.87
C VAL A 20 -5.91 -5.52 7.72
N PHE A 21 -4.86 -5.76 8.49
CA PHE A 21 -4.73 -6.77 9.52
C PHE A 21 -3.54 -6.41 10.43
N ASP A 22 -3.32 -7.16 11.52
CA ASP A 22 -2.39 -6.77 12.59
C ASP A 22 -0.92 -6.98 12.20
N TYR A 23 -0.62 -8.03 11.44
CA TYR A 23 0.73 -8.35 10.97
C TYR A 23 1.41 -7.19 10.22
N ASP A 24 0.69 -6.50 9.33
CA ASP A 24 1.20 -5.32 8.58
C ASP A 24 0.62 -3.98 9.10
N ILE A 25 0.26 -3.90 10.37
CA ILE A 25 -0.26 -2.66 10.96
C ILE A 25 0.80 -1.54 10.99
N ALA A 26 2.08 -1.89 11.10
CA ALA A 26 3.17 -0.95 11.29
C ALA A 26 4.47 -1.46 10.65
N HIS A 27 4.60 -1.26 9.34
CA HIS A 27 5.87 -1.52 8.65
C HIS A 27 6.81 -0.32 8.85
N VAL A 28 7.96 -0.53 9.50
CA VAL A 28 8.92 0.54 9.79
C VAL A 28 10.14 0.44 8.88
N ASN A 29 10.33 1.47 8.04
CA ASN A 29 11.51 1.63 7.21
C ASN A 29 12.55 2.46 7.94
N VAL A 30 13.79 1.98 7.98
CA VAL A 30 14.95 2.68 8.54
C VAL A 30 16.02 2.79 7.47
N SER A 31 16.50 4.00 7.21
CA SER A 31 17.59 4.25 6.26
C SER A 31 18.47 5.38 6.77
N GLY A 32 19.79 5.28 6.59
CA GLY A 32 20.71 6.35 6.99
C GLY A 32 22.17 5.89 6.98
N PRO A 33 23.13 6.82 6.89
CA PRO A 33 24.56 6.51 6.86
C PRO A 33 25.06 5.82 8.14
N SER A 34 24.34 5.97 9.25
CA SER A 34 24.72 5.44 10.57
C SER A 34 24.21 4.02 10.85
N VAL A 35 23.48 3.39 9.91
CA VAL A 35 22.91 2.04 10.11
C VAL A 35 23.88 0.97 9.59
N PRO A 36 24.50 0.14 10.46
CA PRO A 36 25.47 -0.88 10.04
C PRO A 36 24.83 -1.91 9.10
N GLY A 37 25.45 -2.19 7.94
CA GLY A 37 24.94 -3.15 6.95
C GLY A 37 23.91 -2.59 5.96
N LEU A 38 23.44 -1.36 6.15
CA LEU A 38 22.50 -0.64 5.26
C LEU A 38 23.16 0.56 4.55
N SER A 39 24.49 0.55 4.43
CA SER A 39 25.19 1.46 3.51
C SER A 39 24.56 1.34 2.12
N PRO A 40 24.40 2.43 1.36
CA PRO A 40 23.89 2.36 0.00
C PRO A 40 24.66 1.26 -0.75
N LEU A 41 23.93 0.38 -1.44
CA LEU A 41 24.54 -0.67 -2.25
C LEU A 41 25.55 0.00 -3.20
N PRO A 42 26.64 -0.66 -3.61
CA PRO A 42 27.66 -0.04 -4.47
C PRO A 42 27.09 0.63 -5.74
N GLU A 43 25.92 0.17 -6.21
CA GLU A 43 25.17 0.75 -7.34
C GLU A 43 24.57 2.14 -7.03
N ASP A 44 24.30 2.47 -5.77
CA ASP A 44 23.79 3.77 -5.31
C ASP A 44 24.90 4.83 -5.13
N ARG A 45 26.18 4.46 -5.28
CA ARG A 45 27.32 5.36 -5.02
C ARG A 45 27.75 6.22 -6.22
N VAL A 46 27.01 6.22 -7.32
CA VAL A 46 27.33 7.07 -8.47
C VAL A 46 26.52 8.35 -8.41
N SER A 47 27.00 9.32 -7.62
CA SER A 47 27.01 10.75 -7.96
C SER A 47 27.76 11.54 -6.89
N LYS A 48 29.03 11.86 -7.16
CA LYS A 48 29.68 12.99 -6.48
C LYS A 48 28.93 14.26 -6.87
N PRO A 49 28.73 15.23 -5.96
CA PRO A 49 28.03 16.46 -6.30
C PRO A 49 28.84 17.22 -7.35
N ALA A 50 28.32 17.29 -8.58
CA ALA A 50 28.88 18.14 -9.61
C ALA A 50 28.74 19.60 -9.16
N GLN A 51 29.87 20.30 -9.07
CA GLN A 51 29.92 21.74 -8.85
C GLN A 51 29.03 22.42 -9.89
N LYS A 52 28.13 23.28 -9.40
CA LYS A 52 27.21 24.09 -10.19
C LYS A 52 27.99 24.94 -11.20
N THR A 53 27.75 24.69 -12.49
CA THR A 53 27.93 25.70 -13.53
C THR A 53 26.56 25.97 -14.16
N ASN A 54 26.08 27.20 -13.97
CA ASN A 54 24.87 27.74 -14.56
C ASN A 54 24.85 27.52 -16.07
N THR A 55 23.82 26.86 -16.60
CA THR A 55 23.01 27.32 -17.74
C THR A 55 21.91 26.30 -18.04
N GLU A 56 20.72 26.84 -18.36
CA GLU A 56 19.56 26.19 -19.01
C GLU A 56 18.49 25.50 -18.13
N LYS A 57 17.25 25.70 -18.58
CA LYS A 57 15.98 25.57 -17.85
C LYS A 57 15.68 24.12 -17.43
N PRO A 58 15.09 23.89 -16.24
CA PRO A 58 14.90 22.53 -15.74
C PRO A 58 13.70 21.85 -16.42
N ARG A 59 13.97 20.83 -17.24
CA ARG A 59 13.13 19.63 -17.32
C ARG A 59 13.72 18.66 -16.29
N ALA A 60 13.27 18.77 -15.04
CA ALA A 60 13.81 17.95 -13.96
C ALA A 60 13.07 16.61 -13.88
N GLU A 61 13.49 15.66 -14.72
CA GLU A 61 13.54 14.27 -14.26
C GLU A 61 14.78 14.18 -13.37
N ASP A 62 14.62 14.42 -12.06
CA ASP A 62 15.69 14.26 -11.09
C ASP A 62 16.08 12.78 -11.04
N LYS A 63 17.16 12.46 -11.75
CA LYS A 63 17.80 11.14 -11.70
C LYS A 63 18.53 10.99 -10.36
N ASN A 64 17.97 10.11 -9.53
CA ASN A 64 18.65 9.34 -8.47
C ASN A 64 18.78 9.96 -7.07
N ASP A 65 17.70 10.54 -6.53
CA ASP A 65 17.60 10.99 -5.13
C ASP A 65 16.59 10.18 -4.26
N SER A 66 16.24 8.94 -4.64
CA SER A 66 15.21 8.13 -3.96
C SER A 66 15.79 6.91 -3.22
N ILE A 67 15.31 6.64 -2.00
CA ILE A 67 15.60 5.40 -1.25
C ILE A 67 14.75 4.25 -1.80
N ILE A 68 13.49 4.55 -2.13
CA ILE A 68 12.57 3.62 -2.79
C ILE A 68 12.07 4.35 -4.02
N SER A 69 12.26 3.75 -5.20
CA SER A 69 11.84 4.31 -6.47
C SER A 69 10.32 4.41 -6.59
N TRP A 70 9.81 5.04 -7.64
CA TRP A 70 8.38 5.14 -7.90
C TRP A 70 7.71 3.76 -7.92
N HIS A 71 6.72 3.57 -7.04
CA HIS A 71 5.98 2.32 -6.93
C HIS A 71 4.54 2.56 -6.45
N ASN A 72 3.77 1.48 -6.45
CA ASN A 72 2.51 1.39 -5.73
C ASN A 72 2.65 0.35 -4.61
N ASP A 73 1.95 0.58 -3.52
CA ASP A 73 1.94 -0.33 -2.38
C ASP A 73 1.10 -1.57 -2.63
N SER A 74 1.29 -2.55 -1.75
CA SER A 74 0.49 -3.77 -1.69
C SER A 74 -0.97 -3.53 -1.30
N TYR A 75 -1.30 -2.43 -0.62
CA TYR A 75 -2.60 -2.21 0.00
C TYR A 75 -3.35 -1.01 -0.57
N ALA A 76 -4.69 -1.08 -0.54
CA ALA A 76 -5.57 -0.09 -1.16
C ALA A 76 -5.33 1.33 -0.62
N PHE A 77 -5.17 1.46 0.69
CA PHE A 77 -4.92 2.72 1.38
C PHE A 77 -3.73 2.56 2.32
N VAL A 78 -2.92 3.61 2.46
CA VAL A 78 -1.83 3.62 3.43
C VAL A 78 -1.70 4.99 4.09
N CYS A 79 -1.15 5.01 5.29
CA CYS A 79 -0.62 6.21 5.90
C CYS A 79 0.90 6.04 6.08
N VAL A 80 1.69 6.88 5.42
CA VAL A 80 3.13 6.96 5.64
C VAL A 80 3.40 8.11 6.59
N THR A 81 3.99 7.82 7.74
CA THR A 81 4.31 8.79 8.80
C THR A 81 5.79 8.79 9.09
N MET A 82 6.42 9.96 9.05
CA MET A 82 7.79 10.15 9.48
C MET A 82 7.87 10.10 11.00
N LEU A 83 8.74 9.24 11.52
CA LEU A 83 9.04 9.10 12.94
C LEU A 83 10.31 9.86 13.34
N SER A 84 11.23 10.08 12.38
CA SER A 84 12.38 10.97 12.58
C SER A 84 11.93 12.42 12.80
N ASP A 85 12.72 13.18 13.55
CA ASP A 85 12.54 14.63 13.63
C ASP A 85 12.79 15.28 12.27
N CYS A 86 11.76 15.89 11.70
CA CYS A 86 11.82 16.57 10.41
C CYS A 86 12.35 18.01 10.52
N THR A 87 12.67 18.50 11.71
CA THR A 87 13.13 19.89 11.91
C THR A 87 14.45 20.13 11.18
N GLY A 88 14.42 20.94 10.12
CA GLY A 88 15.59 21.20 9.28
C GLY A 88 16.00 20.04 8.38
N MET A 89 15.19 18.99 8.27
CA MET A 89 15.41 17.88 7.34
C MET A 89 15.29 18.40 5.90
N VAL A 90 16.28 18.06 5.06
CA VAL A 90 16.25 18.31 3.63
C VAL A 90 16.11 16.96 2.93
N GLY A 91 15.02 16.78 2.19
CA GLY A 91 14.64 15.47 1.68
C GLY A 91 13.87 14.65 2.71
N GLY A 92 13.87 13.32 2.56
CA GLY A 92 13.18 12.40 3.46
C GLY A 92 11.67 12.31 3.28
N GLU A 93 11.04 13.27 2.58
CA GLU A 93 9.61 13.28 2.34
C GLU A 93 9.15 12.06 1.53
N THR A 94 7.88 11.72 1.67
CA THR A 94 7.18 10.89 0.70
C THR A 94 6.68 11.78 -0.43
N ALA A 95 7.18 11.55 -1.64
CA ALA A 95 6.71 12.24 -2.84
C ALA A 95 5.59 11.43 -3.49
N LEU A 96 4.51 12.10 -3.87
CA LEU A 96 3.35 11.51 -4.54
C LEU A 96 3.16 12.15 -5.91
N ARG A 97 2.90 11.34 -6.92
CA ARG A 97 2.57 11.80 -8.26
C ARG A 97 1.06 12.01 -8.39
N THR A 98 0.64 13.24 -8.66
CA THR A 98 -0.76 13.58 -8.88
C THR A 98 -1.19 13.25 -10.31
N ALA A 99 -2.51 13.20 -10.55
CA ALA A 99 -3.07 12.81 -11.84
C ALA A 99 -2.67 13.73 -13.02
N ASP A 100 -2.33 14.99 -12.74
CA ASP A 100 -1.83 15.97 -13.70
C ASP A 100 -0.31 15.89 -13.92
N GLY A 101 0.37 14.92 -13.30
CA GLY A 101 1.81 14.70 -13.40
C GLY A 101 2.65 15.56 -12.47
N ASN A 102 2.03 16.40 -11.64
CA ASN A 102 2.74 17.15 -10.61
C ASN A 102 3.20 16.23 -9.46
N VAL A 103 4.14 16.74 -8.65
CA VAL A 103 4.65 16.02 -7.47
C VAL A 103 4.39 16.84 -6.22
N ILE A 104 3.66 16.25 -5.27
CA ILE A 104 3.47 16.79 -3.93
C ILE A 104 4.31 15.99 -2.93
N LYS A 105 4.76 16.62 -1.85
CA LYS A 105 5.65 16.02 -0.85
C LYS A 105 5.10 16.23 0.55
N GLY A 106 5.29 15.26 1.44
CA GLY A 106 4.91 15.38 2.84
C GLY A 106 5.59 14.38 3.76
N TYR A 107 5.56 14.67 5.06
CA TYR A 107 6.11 13.82 6.12
C TYR A 107 5.06 12.95 6.82
N ALA A 108 3.78 13.26 6.64
CA ALA A 108 2.66 12.42 7.04
C ALA A 108 1.61 12.47 5.92
N VAL A 109 1.45 11.37 5.19
CA VAL A 109 0.61 11.33 3.99
C VAL A 109 -0.34 10.15 4.05
N VAL A 110 -1.61 10.40 3.76
CA VAL A 110 -2.62 9.37 3.55
C VAL A 110 -2.88 9.32 2.05
N LEU A 111 -2.77 8.13 1.46
CA LEU A 111 -2.92 7.94 0.02
C LEU A 111 -3.57 6.61 -0.32
N GLN A 112 -4.09 6.54 -1.54
CA GLN A 112 -4.50 5.29 -2.16
C GLN A 112 -3.26 4.53 -2.64
N GLY A 113 -2.57 3.85 -1.71
CA GLY A 113 -1.24 3.25 -1.93
C GLY A 113 -1.16 2.36 -3.17
N ARG A 114 -2.21 1.59 -3.45
CA ARG A 114 -2.27 0.69 -4.61
C ARG A 114 -2.35 1.40 -5.97
N TYR A 115 -2.75 2.67 -5.99
CA TYR A 115 -3.10 3.37 -7.23
C TYR A 115 -2.31 4.67 -7.46
N ILE A 116 -1.70 5.24 -6.42
CA ILE A 116 -0.92 6.47 -6.52
C ILE A 116 0.57 6.10 -6.53
N ASP A 117 1.26 6.49 -7.59
CA ASP A 117 2.71 6.38 -7.67
C ASP A 117 3.34 7.29 -6.62
N HIS A 118 4.21 6.70 -5.81
CA HIS A 118 4.93 7.43 -4.78
C HIS A 118 6.35 6.91 -4.61
N GLN A 119 7.20 7.73 -3.99
CA GLN A 119 8.60 7.40 -3.72
C GLN A 119 9.05 8.00 -2.39
N ALA A 120 9.99 7.34 -1.73
CA ALA A 120 10.65 7.85 -0.54
C ALA A 120 11.92 8.60 -0.93
N LEU A 121 12.01 9.89 -0.62
CA LEU A 121 13.20 10.70 -0.94
C LEU A 121 14.34 10.42 0.05
N LEU A 122 15.57 10.44 -0.45
CA LEU A 122 16.79 10.40 0.36
C LEU A 122 16.83 11.61 1.31
N THR A 123 17.36 11.40 2.50
CA THR A 123 17.68 12.48 3.43
C THR A 123 19.09 12.98 3.19
N LEU A 124 19.23 14.29 2.98
CA LEU A 124 20.54 14.94 2.85
C LEU A 124 20.92 15.57 4.20
N GLY A 125 21.98 15.07 4.82
CA GLY A 125 22.57 15.65 6.04
C GLY A 125 21.89 15.27 7.37
N SER A 126 20.84 14.44 7.37
CA SER A 126 20.34 13.80 8.61
C SER A 126 21.12 12.52 8.92
N THR A 127 21.10 12.10 10.19
CA THR A 127 21.70 10.82 10.63
C THR A 127 20.88 9.61 10.19
N GLU A 128 19.55 9.77 10.11
CA GLU A 128 18.60 8.69 9.77
C GLU A 128 17.26 9.22 9.24
N ARG A 129 16.53 8.33 8.56
CA ARG A 129 15.14 8.45 8.14
C ARG A 129 14.41 7.20 8.62
N VAL A 130 13.53 7.39 9.59
CA VAL A 130 12.67 6.36 10.16
C VAL A 130 11.23 6.71 9.80
N SER A 131 10.56 5.85 9.04
CA SER A 131 9.17 6.05 8.64
C SER A 131 8.33 4.82 8.93
N MET A 132 7.10 5.01 9.39
CA MET A 132 6.11 3.96 9.58
C MET A 132 5.05 4.02 8.47
N VAL A 133 4.71 2.86 7.91
CA VAL A 133 3.62 2.68 6.98
C VAL A 133 2.55 1.84 7.67
N THR A 134 1.34 2.39 7.78
CA THR A 134 0.16 1.65 8.23
C THR A 134 -0.75 1.40 7.05
N ALA A 135 -1.08 0.13 6.82
CA ALA A 135 -1.97 -0.30 5.76
C ALA A 135 -3.43 -0.27 6.19
N PHE A 136 -4.30 0.20 5.31
CA PHE A 136 -5.75 0.24 5.51
C PHE A 136 -6.52 -0.37 4.33
N ARG A 137 -7.70 -0.91 4.65
CA ARG A 137 -8.73 -1.32 3.69
C ARG A 137 -10.03 -0.62 4.00
N ALA A 138 -10.94 -0.58 3.02
CA ALA A 138 -12.30 -0.15 3.28
C ALA A 138 -12.96 -1.08 4.32
N ARG A 139 -13.72 -0.49 5.26
CA ARG A 139 -14.48 -1.28 6.24
C ARG A 139 -15.53 -2.15 5.56
N SER A 140 -16.25 -1.56 4.61
CA SER A 140 -17.29 -2.23 3.85
C SER A 140 -16.67 -3.27 2.92
N SER A 141 -17.06 -4.54 3.07
CA SER A 141 -16.59 -5.57 2.16
C SER A 141 -17.22 -5.45 0.76
N GLY A 142 -18.23 -4.58 0.55
CA GLY A 142 -18.78 -4.28 -0.77
C GLY A 142 -17.92 -3.34 -1.61
N VAL A 143 -16.83 -2.82 -1.06
CA VAL A 143 -15.84 -2.03 -1.79
C VAL A 143 -14.79 -2.99 -2.37
N ARG A 144 -14.30 -2.67 -3.56
CA ARG A 144 -13.24 -3.42 -4.21
C ARG A 144 -11.96 -3.36 -3.39
N ASP A 145 -11.30 -4.51 -3.25
CA ASP A 145 -10.05 -4.66 -2.51
C ASP A 145 -9.01 -5.30 -3.44
N ASP A 146 -8.13 -4.45 -4.01
CA ASP A 146 -7.08 -4.84 -4.95
C ASP A 146 -5.75 -5.14 -4.24
N THR A 147 -5.80 -5.65 -3.00
CA THR A 147 -4.58 -6.03 -2.26
C THR A 147 -3.72 -7.00 -3.07
N ASN A 148 -2.42 -6.72 -3.13
CA ASN A 148 -1.44 -7.48 -3.88
C ASN A 148 -0.19 -7.71 -3.04
N LEU A 149 0.06 -8.96 -2.65
CA LEU A 149 1.12 -9.30 -1.70
C LEU A 149 2.50 -9.40 -2.36
N LYS A 150 2.65 -9.15 -3.67
CA LYS A 150 3.91 -9.37 -4.39
C LYS A 150 5.11 -8.64 -3.77
N LEU A 151 4.92 -7.43 -3.26
CA LEU A 151 6.00 -6.61 -2.69
C LEU A 151 6.30 -6.92 -1.22
N VAL A 152 5.27 -7.28 -0.43
CA VAL A 152 5.41 -7.52 1.03
C VAL A 152 5.69 -8.97 1.38
N ARG A 153 5.13 -9.93 0.63
CA ARG A 153 5.38 -11.37 0.78
C ARG A 153 6.85 -11.74 0.92
N PRO A 154 7.75 -11.21 0.10
CA PRO A 154 9.07 -11.77 0.00
C PRO A 154 9.97 -11.19 1.15
N ILE A 155 9.52 -10.14 1.86
CA ILE A 155 10.14 -9.56 3.07
C ILE A 155 9.37 -9.87 4.36
N SER A 156 8.43 -10.82 4.34
CA SER A 156 7.54 -11.13 5.46
C SER A 156 7.73 -12.57 5.97
N ASN A 157 7.31 -12.82 7.21
CA ASN A 157 6.90 -14.15 7.65
C ASN A 157 5.64 -14.54 6.86
N ILE A 158 5.79 -15.49 5.94
CA ILE A 158 4.74 -15.90 5.01
C ILE A 158 3.56 -16.53 5.74
N ASP A 159 3.80 -17.32 6.79
CA ASP A 159 2.73 -18.00 7.53
C ASP A 159 1.82 -16.99 8.22
N GLU A 160 2.38 -16.00 8.92
CA GLU A 160 1.60 -14.96 9.60
C GLU A 160 0.87 -14.07 8.59
N LEU A 161 1.56 -13.63 7.54
CA LEU A 161 0.98 -12.83 6.46
C LEU A 161 -0.21 -13.53 5.80
N TYR A 162 -0.06 -14.81 5.43
CA TYR A 162 -1.11 -15.55 4.75
C TYR A 162 -2.28 -15.90 5.66
N ASN A 163 -2.02 -16.23 6.94
CA ASN A 163 -3.08 -16.50 7.90
C ASN A 163 -4.01 -15.29 8.05
N GLU A 164 -3.45 -14.11 8.29
CA GLU A 164 -4.26 -12.90 8.45
C GLU A 164 -4.88 -12.43 7.13
N TYR A 165 -4.13 -12.51 6.02
CA TYR A 165 -4.65 -12.20 4.69
C TYR A 165 -5.86 -13.07 4.35
N ALA A 166 -5.74 -14.38 4.50
CA ALA A 166 -6.84 -15.30 4.24
C ALA A 166 -8.01 -15.05 5.20
N GLN A 167 -7.74 -14.84 6.50
CA GLN A 167 -8.77 -14.59 7.50
C GLN A 167 -9.66 -13.41 7.12
N TYR A 168 -9.10 -12.24 6.81
CA TYR A 168 -9.95 -11.08 6.50
C TYR A 168 -10.64 -11.21 5.14
N ARG A 169 -9.99 -11.81 4.14
CA ARG A 169 -10.57 -12.01 2.80
C ARG A 169 -11.75 -12.99 2.85
N PHE A 170 -11.64 -14.07 3.62
CA PHE A 170 -12.76 -14.96 3.88
C PHE A 170 -13.88 -14.26 4.67
N GLY A 171 -13.54 -13.46 5.69
CA GLY A 171 -14.53 -12.64 6.41
C GLY A 171 -15.28 -11.65 5.49
N MET A 172 -14.60 -11.08 4.48
CA MET A 172 -15.26 -10.28 3.45
C MET A 172 -16.27 -11.09 2.64
N LEU A 173 -15.88 -12.30 2.19
CA LEU A 173 -16.78 -13.19 1.45
C LEU A 173 -17.99 -13.58 2.29
N GLU A 174 -17.80 -13.93 3.57
CA GLU A 174 -18.91 -14.23 4.49
C GLU A 174 -19.91 -13.07 4.57
N ASP A 175 -19.45 -11.83 4.74
CA ASP A 175 -20.32 -10.66 4.78
C ASP A 175 -21.03 -10.42 3.43
N ARG A 176 -20.32 -10.57 2.31
CA ARG A 176 -20.90 -10.43 0.96
C ARG A 176 -21.99 -11.47 0.71
N PHE A 177 -21.73 -12.75 0.99
CA PHE A 177 -22.69 -13.83 0.80
C PHE A 177 -23.88 -13.70 1.75
N ARG A 178 -23.66 -13.34 3.01
CA ARG A 178 -24.74 -13.04 3.95
C ARG A 178 -25.65 -11.94 3.42
N ARG A 179 -25.08 -10.80 3.00
CA ARG A 179 -25.85 -9.68 2.41
C ARG A 179 -26.58 -10.10 1.13
N ARG A 180 -25.97 -10.94 0.28
CA ARG A 180 -26.64 -11.45 -0.92
C ARG A 180 -27.83 -12.34 -0.57
N ARG A 181 -27.66 -13.26 0.37
CA ARG A 181 -28.73 -14.16 0.84
C ARG A 181 -29.91 -13.35 1.41
N GLU A 182 -29.63 -12.36 2.25
CA GLU A 182 -30.67 -11.48 2.82
C GLU A 182 -31.50 -10.77 1.72
N ARG A 183 -30.87 -10.31 0.63
CA ARG A 183 -31.59 -9.72 -0.53
C ARG A 183 -32.45 -10.75 -1.27
N VAL A 184 -31.97 -11.98 -1.40
CA VAL A 184 -32.75 -13.09 -2.00
C VAL A 184 -33.96 -13.39 -1.13
N ASP A 185 -33.79 -13.50 0.19
CA ASP A 185 -34.88 -13.74 1.14
C ASP A 185 -35.94 -12.62 1.06
N GLN A 186 -35.51 -11.35 1.03
CA GLN A 186 -36.41 -10.20 0.85
C GLN A 186 -37.17 -10.26 -0.49
N SER A 187 -36.50 -10.65 -1.57
CA SER A 187 -37.13 -10.79 -2.89
C SER A 187 -38.21 -11.87 -2.87
N ILE A 188 -37.95 -13.01 -2.22
CA ILE A 188 -38.93 -14.10 -2.03
C ILE A 188 -40.15 -13.60 -1.23
N LEU A 189 -39.91 -12.93 -0.10
CA LEU A 189 -40.99 -12.40 0.75
C LEU A 189 -41.88 -11.40 0.01
N SER A 190 -41.27 -10.52 -0.80
CA SER A 190 -41.98 -9.56 -1.65
C SER A 190 -42.59 -10.15 -2.92
N LYS A 191 -42.37 -11.44 -3.21
CA LYS A 191 -42.72 -12.11 -4.47
C LYS A 191 -42.16 -11.38 -5.70
N ALA A 192 -41.01 -10.73 -5.56
CA ALA A 192 -40.31 -10.09 -6.66
C ALA A 192 -39.78 -11.15 -7.64
N PRO A 193 -39.71 -10.84 -8.96
CA PRO A 193 -39.06 -11.73 -9.91
C PRO A 193 -37.56 -11.87 -9.58
N PHE A 194 -37.00 -13.04 -9.85
CA PHE A 194 -35.58 -13.30 -9.63
C PHE A 194 -34.71 -12.52 -10.61
N ASP A 195 -33.81 -11.66 -10.10
CA ASP A 195 -32.86 -10.92 -10.93
C ASP A 195 -31.67 -11.80 -11.32
N VAL A 196 -31.79 -12.43 -12.50
CA VAL A 196 -30.74 -13.24 -13.10
C VAL A 196 -29.47 -12.43 -13.37
N LYS A 197 -29.61 -11.18 -13.82
CA LYS A 197 -28.46 -10.35 -14.23
C LYS A 197 -27.65 -9.94 -13.01
N GLU A 198 -28.29 -9.41 -11.98
CA GLU A 198 -27.64 -9.02 -10.72
C GLU A 198 -27.00 -10.24 -10.06
N THR A 199 -27.71 -11.38 -9.98
CA THR A 199 -27.15 -12.59 -9.37
C THR A 199 -25.90 -13.07 -10.09
N ARG A 200 -25.93 -13.11 -11.43
CA ARG A 200 -24.75 -13.52 -12.23
C ARG A 200 -23.59 -12.55 -12.07
N SER A 201 -23.86 -11.25 -11.98
CA SER A 201 -22.83 -10.24 -11.73
C SER A 201 -22.17 -10.44 -10.37
N PHE A 202 -22.97 -10.65 -9.32
CA PHE A 202 -22.47 -10.92 -7.97
C PHE A 202 -21.59 -12.17 -7.93
N ILE A 203 -22.03 -13.27 -8.57
CA ILE A 203 -21.26 -14.52 -8.64
C ILE A 203 -19.92 -14.30 -9.33
N ARG A 204 -19.91 -13.59 -10.47
CA ARG A 204 -18.66 -13.29 -11.21
C ARG A 204 -17.70 -12.48 -10.38
N GLU A 205 -18.18 -11.45 -9.69
CA GLU A 205 -17.34 -10.64 -8.80
C GLU A 205 -16.70 -11.49 -7.68
N GLN A 206 -17.40 -12.49 -7.15
CA GLN A 206 -16.83 -13.37 -6.12
C GLN A 206 -15.83 -14.36 -6.71
N ILE A 207 -16.03 -14.83 -7.93
CA ILE A 207 -15.05 -15.65 -8.66
C ILE A 207 -13.77 -14.85 -8.88
N GLU A 208 -13.87 -13.64 -9.45
CA GLU A 208 -12.72 -12.76 -9.69
C GLU A 208 -11.95 -12.45 -8.38
N PHE A 209 -12.67 -12.26 -7.27
CA PHE A 209 -12.07 -12.04 -5.96
C PHE A 209 -11.29 -13.26 -5.43
N LEU A 210 -11.81 -14.46 -5.66
CA LEU A 210 -11.16 -15.72 -5.28
C LEU A 210 -9.96 -16.03 -6.18
N GLU A 211 -10.08 -15.80 -7.49
CA GLU A 211 -8.96 -15.92 -8.44
C GLU A 211 -7.82 -14.97 -8.06
N GLN A 212 -8.12 -13.70 -7.77
CA GLN A 212 -7.11 -12.76 -7.27
C GLN A 212 -6.46 -13.27 -5.97
N MET A 213 -7.24 -13.84 -5.06
CA MET A 213 -6.73 -14.36 -3.79
C MET A 213 -5.78 -15.55 -4.00
N GLU A 214 -6.14 -16.49 -4.86
CA GLU A 214 -5.30 -17.62 -5.29
C GLU A 214 -4.00 -17.14 -5.96
N GLU A 215 -4.05 -16.05 -6.73
CA GLU A 215 -2.84 -15.45 -7.30
C GLU A 215 -1.87 -14.90 -6.25
N GLN A 216 -2.38 -14.45 -5.08
CA GLN A 216 -1.54 -13.89 -4.02
C GLN A 216 -0.93 -14.95 -3.11
N ILE A 217 -1.62 -16.06 -2.87
CA ILE A 217 -1.15 -17.14 -1.99
C ILE A 217 -0.33 -18.13 -2.83
N LYS A 218 0.99 -18.13 -2.63
CA LYS A 218 1.95 -18.99 -3.35
C LYS A 218 2.71 -19.88 -2.38
N GLU A 219 3.04 -21.09 -2.82
CA GLU A 219 3.93 -22.01 -2.13
C GLU A 219 5.31 -21.38 -1.91
N GLU A 220 6.01 -21.77 -0.84
CA GLU A 220 7.32 -21.21 -0.47
C GLU A 220 8.37 -21.32 -1.58
N ASP A 221 8.37 -22.43 -2.33
CA ASP A 221 9.35 -22.69 -3.39
C ASP A 221 9.21 -21.71 -4.56
N ASP A 222 8.00 -21.18 -4.78
CA ASP A 222 7.75 -20.15 -5.79
C ASP A 222 8.13 -18.75 -5.28
N CYS A 223 8.16 -18.56 -3.96
CA CYS A 223 8.66 -17.33 -3.32
C CYS A 223 10.19 -17.24 -3.41
N LYS A 224 10.91 -18.36 -3.23
CA LYS A 224 12.39 -18.43 -3.29
C LYS A 224 12.95 -18.28 -4.71
N LYS A 225 12.24 -18.75 -5.74
CA LYS A 225 12.65 -18.60 -7.16
C LYS A 225 12.64 -17.14 -7.65
N LEU A 226 11.77 -16.29 -7.10
CA LEU A 226 11.72 -14.87 -7.43
C LEU A 226 12.93 -14.09 -6.88
N TYR A 227 13.58 -14.60 -5.83
CA TYR A 227 14.76 -13.99 -5.22
C TYR A 227 16.10 -14.45 -5.79
N ASN A 228 16.20 -15.72 -6.18
CA ASN A 228 17.45 -16.28 -6.70
C ASN A 228 17.64 -16.06 -8.22
N GLY A 229 16.78 -15.25 -8.84
CA GLY A 229 16.81 -14.94 -10.28
C GLY A 229 17.11 -13.47 -10.59
N SER A 230 17.77 -12.74 -9.68
CA SER A 230 18.33 -11.39 -9.90
C SER A 230 19.84 -11.43 -9.85
#